data_AF-A0AA37WAP9-F1
#
_entry.id   AF-A0AA37WAP9-F1
#
_cell.length_a   1.000
_cell.length_b   1.000
_cell.length_c   1.000
_cell.angle_alpha   90.00
_cell.angle_beta   90.00
_cell.angle_gamma   90.00
#
_symmetry.space_group_name_H-M   'P 1'
#
loop_
_entity.id
_entity.type
_entity.pdbx_description
1 polymer ?
#
loop_
_entity_poly.entity_id
_entity_poly.type
_entity_poly.pdbx_seq_one_letter_code
_entity_poly.pdbx_strand_id
1 'polypeptide(L)' 'MIADSSISQRSDIFKMLALGADAVMIGRLPLYGLAVMEATGVEHILHMLLEE' A
#
# COMPACT_ATOMS: atom_id res chain seq x y z
N MET A 1 8.01 14.64 -3.03
CA MET A 1 6.82 14.31 -3.84
C MET A 1 6.16 13.06 -3.28
N ILE A 2 4.89 13.15 -2.89
CA ILE A 2 4.09 12.00 -2.48
C ILE A 2 3.26 11.58 -3.70
N ALA A 3 3.29 10.30 -4.05
CA ALA A 3 2.50 9.76 -5.14
C ALA A 3 1.35 8.90 -4.61
N ASP A 4 0.18 8.97 -5.24
CA ASP A 4 -0.92 8.06 -5.01
C ASP A 4 -1.31 7.38 -6.32
N SER A 5 -1.61 6.10 -6.21
CA SER A 5 -2.26 5.32 -7.27
C SER A 5 -3.04 4.23 -6.56
N SER A 6 -3.92 3.55 -7.27
CA SER A 6 -4.65 2.40 -6.72
C SER A 6 -3.69 1.22 -6.52
N ILE A 7 -2.78 1.35 -5.54
CA ILE A 7 -1.77 0.36 -5.18
C ILE A 7 -2.50 -0.91 -4.76
N SER A 8 -2.24 -1.98 -5.50
CA SER A 8 -2.75 -3.32 -5.19
C SER A 8 -1.63 -4.36 -5.11
N GLN A 9 -0.42 -4.00 -5.56
CA GLN A 9 0.75 -4.87 -5.59
C GLN A 9 2.01 -4.07 -5.28
N ARG A 10 3.06 -4.74 -4.76
CA ARG A 10 4.35 -4.10 -4.47
C ARG A 10 5.03 -3.49 -5.69
N SER A 11 4.85 -4.10 -6.87
CA SER A 11 5.44 -3.58 -8.10
C SER A 11 5.00 -2.15 -8.41
N ASP A 12 3.80 -1.75 -8.00
CA ASP A 12 3.29 -0.39 -8.22
C ASP A 12 3.99 0.61 -7.29
N ILE A 13 4.26 0.22 -6.05
CA ILE A 13 5.06 1.00 -5.10
C ILE A 13 6.47 1.20 -5.67
N PHE A 14 7.11 0.12 -6.13
CA PHE A 14 8.46 0.18 -6.68
C PHE A 14 8.54 1.05 -7.94
N LYS A 15 7.55 0.94 -8.86
CA LYS A 15 7.46 1.81 -10.04
C LYS A 15 7.34 3.28 -9.64
N MET A 16 6.52 3.60 -8.65
CA MET A 16 6.34 4.98 -8.21
C MET A 16 7.59 5.56 -7.55
N LEU A 17 8.28 4.77 -6.74
CA LEU A 17 9.59 5.17 -6.21
C LEU A 17 10.62 5.36 -7.32
N ALA A 18 10.65 4.45 -8.31
CA ALA A 18 11.55 4.56 -9.47
C ALA A 18 11.25 5.78 -10.35
N LEU A 19 10.00 6.24 -10.39
CA LEU A 19 9.57 7.48 -11.06
C LEU A 19 9.93 8.76 -10.27
N GLY A 20 10.57 8.62 -9.10
CA GLY A 20 11.02 9.74 -8.28
C GLY A 20 10.04 10.17 -7.18
N ALA A 21 9.07 9.33 -6.83
CA ALA A 21 8.29 9.56 -5.62
C ALA A 21 9.15 9.32 -4.37
N ASP A 22 9.06 10.22 -3.39
CA ASP A 22 9.73 10.05 -2.10
C ASP A 22 8.92 9.13 -1.17
N ALA A 23 7.60 9.07 -1.37
CA ALA A 23 6.68 8.21 -0.63
C ALA A 23 5.43 7.90 -1.48
N VAL A 24 4.80 6.75 -1.20
CA VAL A 24 3.57 6.30 -1.86
C VAL A 24 2.45 6.21 -0.84
N MET A 25 1.34 6.88 -1.10
CA MET A 25 0.15 6.84 -0.25
C MET A 25 -0.76 5.67 -0.67
N ILE A 26 -1.20 4.88 0.32
CA ILE A 26 -2.10 3.74 0.10
C ILE A 26 -3.49 4.11 0.64
N GLY A 27 -4.48 4.16 -0.25
CA GLY A 27 -5.84 4.58 0.10
C GLY A 27 -6.79 3.43 0.47
N ARG A 28 -7.33 2.74 -0.55
CA ARG A 28 -8.44 1.79 -0.37
C ARG A 28 -8.04 0.45 0.26
N LEU A 29 -6.78 0.04 0.10
CA LEU A 29 -6.32 -1.28 0.56
C LEU A 29 -6.42 -1.44 2.08
N PRO A 30 -5.94 -0.48 2.91
CA PRO A 30 -6.16 -0.50 4.35
C PRO A 30 -7.64 -0.58 4.74
N LEU A 31 -8.54 0.09 4.01
CA LEU A 31 -9.98 0.06 4.32
C LEU A 31 -10.57 -1.35 4.16
N TYR A 32 -10.08 -2.14 3.21
CA TYR A 32 -10.50 -3.54 3.06
C TYR A 32 -9.98 -4.40 4.21
N GLY A 33 -8.73 -4.21 4.62
CA GLY A 33 -8.18 -4.88 5.82
C GLY A 33 -9.00 -4.54 7.07
N LEU A 34 -9.30 -3.26 7.24
CA LEU A 34 -10.12 -2.76 8.35
C LEU A 34 -11.52 -3.38 8.35
N ALA A 35 -12.14 -3.55 7.18
CA ALA A 35 -13.48 -4.14 7.07
C ALA A 35 -13.51 -5.65 7.41
N VAL A 36 -12.41 -6.37 7.20
CA VAL A 36 -12.36 -7.84 7.38
C VAL A 36 -11.87 -8.23 8.78
N MET A 37 -10.77 -7.63 9.26
CA MET A 37 -10.14 -7.97 10.54
C MET A 37 -9.67 -6.73 11.33
N GLU A 38 -10.36 -5.60 11.17
CA GLU A 38 -10.04 -4.36 11.87
C GLU A 38 -8.55 -3.98 11.71
N ALA A 39 -7.87 -3.61 12.79
CA ALA A 39 -6.46 -3.20 12.77
C ALA A 39 -5.53 -4.32 12.27
N THR A 40 -5.80 -5.58 12.65
CA THR A 40 -4.99 -6.72 12.22
C THR A 40 -5.06 -6.95 10.71
N GLY A 41 -6.23 -6.69 10.10
CA GLY A 41 -6.38 -6.79 8.65
C GLY A 41 -5.61 -5.69 7.92
N VAL A 42 -5.55 -4.47 8.49
CA VAL A 42 -4.70 -3.39 7.95
C VAL A 42 -3.23 -3.77 8.02
N GLU A 43 -2.77 -4.22 9.19
CA GLU A 43 -1.39 -4.62 9.43
C GLU A 43 -0.96 -5.73 8.48
N HIS A 44 -1.81 -6.76 8.31
CA HIS A 44 -1.54 -7.87 7.41
C HIS A 44 -1.37 -7.41 5.95
N ILE A 45 -2.21 -6.50 5.46
CA ILE A 45 -2.10 -5.95 4.10
C ILE A 45 -0.83 -5.14 3.92
N LEU A 46 -0.47 -4.32 4.92
CA LEU A 46 0.77 -3.54 4.87
C LEU A 46 2.00 -4.46 4.89
N HIS A 47 1.97 -5.52 5.69
CA HIS A 47 3.00 -6.55 5.70
C HIS A 47 3.13 -7.23 4.33
N MET A 48 2.04 -7.67 3.73
CA MET A 48 2.07 -8.28 2.38
C MET A 48 2.70 -7.34 1.35
N LEU A 49 2.35 -6.04 1.34
CA LEU A 49 2.92 -5.08 0.40
C LEU A 49 4.42 -4.79 0.61
N LEU A 50 4.93 -4.98 1.82
CA LEU A 50 6.32 -4.70 2.18
C LEU A 50 7.22 -5.94 2.10
N GLU A 51 6.70 -7.11 2.45
CA GLU A 51 7.42 -8.38 2.52
C GLU A 51 7.42 -9.18 1.21
N GLU A 52 6.41 -9.03 0.34
CA GLU A 52 6.35 -9.67 -1.00
C GLU A 52 6.75 -8.73 -2.14
#